data_AF-A0A7H8QHA9-F1
#
_entry.id   AF-A0A7H8QHA9-F1
#
_cell.length_a   1.000
_cell.length_b   1.000
_cell.length_c   1.000
_cell.angle_alpha   90.00
_cell.angle_beta   90.00
_cell.angle_gamma   90.00
#
_symmetry.space_group_name_H-M   'P 1'
#
loop_
_entity.id
_entity.type
_entity.pdbx_description
1 polymer ?
#
loop_
_entity_poly.entity_id
_entity_poly.type
_entity_poly.pdbx_seq_one_letter_code
_entity_poly.pdbx_strand_id
1 'polypeptide(L)' 'MRYIIRSSNGVVLMEENEEKLFHNKEEAEEHLSLLQLNTVEDWLIIELKKEQ' A
#
# COMPACT_ATOMS: atom_id res chain seq x y z
N MET A 1 -3.64 3.56 13.33
CA MET A 1 -4.35 3.26 12.07
C MET A 1 -3.46 2.35 11.24
N ARG A 2 -3.99 1.61 10.26
CA ARG A 2 -3.17 0.77 9.37
C ARG A 2 -3.44 1.20 7.94
N TYR A 3 -2.45 1.13 7.07
CA TYR A 3 -2.57 1.46 5.66
C TYR A 3 -2.06 0.29 4.82
N ILE A 4 -2.63 0.11 3.64
CA ILE A 4 -2.12 -0.82 2.63
C ILE A 4 -1.91 -0.07 1.33
N ILE A 5 -1.07 -0.61 0.46
CA ILE A 5 -0.91 -0.12 -0.90
C ILE A 5 -1.56 -1.12 -1.85
N ARG A 6 -2.48 -0.63 -2.69
CA ARG A 6 -3.22 -1.42 -3.66
C ARG A 6 -3.16 -0.78 -5.04
N SER A 7 -2.95 -1.58 -6.08
CA SER A 7 -3.02 -1.11 -7.46
C SER A 7 -4.47 -0.97 -7.91
N SER A 8 -4.70 -0.15 -8.93
CA SER A 8 -6.00 0.00 -9.59
C SER A 8 -6.53 -1.31 -10.19
N ASN A 9 -5.64 -2.27 -10.49
CA ASN A 9 -6.02 -3.61 -10.95
C ASN A 9 -6.38 -4.57 -9.80
N GLY A 10 -6.31 -4.09 -8.56
CA GLY A 10 -6.68 -4.83 -7.37
C GLY A 10 -5.54 -5.61 -6.71
N VAL A 11 -4.30 -5.47 -7.18
CA VAL A 11 -3.11 -6.12 -6.59
C VAL A 11 -2.76 -5.41 -5.29
N VAL A 12 -2.55 -6.16 -4.21
CA VAL A 12 -2.09 -5.61 -2.93
C VAL A 12 -0.58 -5.84 -2.82
N LEU A 13 0.14 -4.85 -2.31
CA LEU A 13 1.55 -5.02 -2.01
C LEU A 13 1.72 -6.08 -0.92
N MET A 14 2.52 -7.10 -1.19
CA MET A 14 2.80 -8.19 -0.25
C MET A 14 4.25 -8.16 0.25
N GLU A 15 4.46 -8.57 1.49
CA GLU A 15 5.76 -8.79 2.11
C GLU A 15 5.77 -10.20 2.71
N GLU A 16 6.75 -11.03 2.33
CA GLU A 16 6.93 -12.39 2.87
C GLU A 16 5.67 -13.30 2.84
N ASN A 17 4.78 -13.10 1.86
CA ASN A 17 3.48 -13.78 1.66
C ASN A 17 2.29 -13.23 2.46
N GLU A 18 2.44 -12.10 3.15
CA GLU A 18 1.33 -11.39 3.79
C GLU A 18 1.14 -10.01 3.16
N GLU A 19 -0.05 -9.42 3.30
CA GLU A 19 -0.29 -8.04 2.87
C GLU A 19 0.62 -7.09 3.65
N LYS A 20 1.37 -6.25 2.94
CA LYS A 20 2.23 -5.26 3.58
C LYS A 20 1.36 -4.20 4.24
N LEU A 21 1.41 -4.19 5.57
CA LEU A 21 0.67 -3.26 6.42
C LEU A 21 1.60 -2.15 6.90
N PHE A 22 1.25 -0.92 6.57
CA PHE A 22 1.94 0.27 7.02
C PHE A 22 1.25 0.82 8.27
N HIS A 23 2.03 1.22 9.27
CA HIS A 23 1.50 1.74 10.54
C HIS A 23 1.25 3.26 10.53
N ASN A 24 1.85 3.94 9.57
CA ASN A 24 1.86 5.38 9.36
C ASN A 24 1.67 5.67 7.85
N LYS A 25 1.11 6.84 7.54
CA LYS A 25 0.85 7.25 6.15
C LYS A 25 2.17 7.56 5.41
N GLU A 26 3.11 8.16 6.12
CA GLU A 26 4.39 8.63 5.56
C GLU A 26 5.21 7.48 4.96
N GLU A 27 5.32 6.34 5.67
CA GLU A 27 6.02 5.14 5.18
C GLU A 27 5.31 4.54 3.96
N ALA A 28 3.97 4.57 3.94
CA ALA A 28 3.20 4.14 2.79
C ALA A 28 3.42 5.07 1.57
N GLU A 29 3.60 6.38 1.78
CA GLU A 29 3.88 7.36 0.71
C GLU A 29 5.30 7.21 0.14
N GLU A 30 6.30 6.93 0.99
CA GLU A 30 7.66 6.61 0.53
C GLU A 30 7.65 5.35 -0.34
N HIS A 31 6.99 4.28 0.11
CA HIS A 31 6.87 3.05 -0.66
C HIS A 31 6.06 3.22 -1.95
N LEU A 32 4.98 3.99 -1.90
CA LEU A 32 4.16 4.31 -3.07
C LEU A 32 5.01 5.01 -4.14
N SER A 33 5.83 5.97 -3.75
CA SER A 33 6.72 6.70 -4.67
C SER A 33 7.72 5.75 -5.34
N LEU A 34 8.27 4.78 -4.60
CA LEU A 34 9.13 3.75 -5.18
C LEU A 34 8.38 2.86 -6.17
N LEU A 35 7.15 2.45 -5.86
CA LEU A 35 6.34 1.62 -6.75
C LEU A 35 5.98 2.34 -8.05
N GLN A 36 5.62 3.63 -7.98
CA GLN A 36 5.33 4.45 -9.16
C GLN A 36 6.56 4.66 -10.06
N LEU A 37 7.77 4.63 -9.51
CA LEU A 37 9.01 4.71 -10.29
C LEU A 37 9.39 3.38 -10.96
N ASN A 38 9.02 2.24 -10.37
CA ASN A 38 9.46 0.91 -10.81
C ASN A 38 8.38 0.13 -11.58
N THR A 39 7.13 0.60 -11.55
CA THR A 39 6.00 -0.07 -12.18
C THR A 39 5.13 0.93 -12.93
N VAL A 40 4.40 0.45 -13.93
CA VAL A 40 3.41 1.25 -14.68
C VAL A 40 2.00 1.18 -14.08
N GLU A 41 1.85 0.47 -12.95
CA GLU A 41 0.57 0.36 -12.27
C GLU A 41 0.28 1.63 -11.48
N ASP A 42 -0.99 2.00 -11.45
CA ASP A 42 -1.48 3.09 -10.62
C ASP A 42 -1.73 2.55 -9.21
N TRP A 43 -0.83 2.87 -8.29
CA TRP A 43 -0.88 2.45 -6.90
C TRP A 43 -1.54 3.52 -6.03
N LEU A 44 -2.29 3.07 -5.02
CA LEU A 44 -3.05 3.91 -4.11
C LEU A 44 -2.88 3.42 -2.66
N ILE A 45 -2.83 4.37 -1.72
CA ILE A 45 -2.81 4.06 -0.29
C ILE A 45 -4.25 4.00 0.22
N ILE A 46 -4.60 2.89 0.86
CA ILE A 46 -5.91 2.69 1.47
C ILE A 46 -5.75 2.64 2.99
N GLU A 47 -6.47 3.52 3.69
CA GLU A 47 -6.57 3.50 5.15
C GLU A 47 -7.52 2.39 5.60
N LEU A 48 -6.99 1.42 6.34
CA LEU A 48 -7.78 0.40 7.02
C LEU A 48 -8.24 0.97 8.37
N LYS A 49 -9.50 1.39 8.41
CA LYS A 49 -10.20 1.61 9.67
C LYS A 49 -10.49 0.25 10.28
N LYS A 50 -10.19 0.07 11.57
CA LYS A 50 -10.73 -1.07 12.33
C LYS A 50 -12.25 -0.97 12.21
N GLU A 51 -12.88 -1.89 11.48
CA GLU A 51 -14.31 -2.14 11.66
C GLU A 51 -14.52 -2.43 13.15
N GLN A 52 -15.41 -1.65 13.77
CA GLN A 52 -15.79 -1.75 15.17
C GLN A 52 -16.71 -2.95 15.39
#